data_AF-A0A812XQM9-F1
#
_entry.id   AF-A0A812XQM9-F1
#
_cell.length_a   1.000
_cell.length_b   1.000
_cell.length_c   1.000
_cell.angle_alpha   90.00
_cell.angle_beta   90.00
_cell.angle_gamma   90.00
#
_symmetry.space_group_name_H-M   'P 1'
#
loop_
_entity.id
_entity.type
_entity.pdbx_description
1 polymer ?
#
loop_
_entity_poly.entity_id
_entity_poly.type
_entity_poly.pdbx_seq_one_letter_code
_entity_poly.pdbx_strand_id
1 'polypeptide(L)'
;MLLPNHLRNRIRELPTYFATTSYLPQLVGRQLKHGWGGLQVRWATSTWQVSSHGRVKSTTGLISFGNWLDNGYYRVKVTGELYYVHRLVARAFLGPPDPCRWQVNHVDGNAGNNALSNLQYVSHSENQRHSFHTNPSRKLGAAKLGKGVWWRRLGDESWAFCPSLSEAARLLGVARRAVGRCYKGHPSTSSADGICYEFIADERHFSPHPGEIWKDAQYPGMTNAIANLTVSSHGRIWSKTTWRQNTSATKGTRMRNGYYSVGKGGRFLLVHRLVAATFLGQPPAADLLVNHVDGDRGNNHVDNLEYATPSQNQRHAISAADVGKRRGQNGKAVQARLISSNDPWMQFESLKDAAAHACTTPNRVSCICHGLARRHDRWEFRFMPQEEHPHEEWRPVVLEGARVDRA
;
A
#
# COMPACT_ATOMS: atom_id res chain seq x y z
N MET A 1 -33.31 -63.75 -2.53
CA MET A 1 -33.70 -62.33 -2.66
C MET A 1 -33.48 -61.73 -1.26
N LEU A 2 -32.42 -60.97 -0.91
CA LEU A 2 -31.75 -59.84 -1.58
C LEU A 2 -32.75 -58.72 -1.94
N LEU A 3 -32.62 -57.44 -1.56
CA LEU A 3 -31.68 -56.64 -0.71
C LEU A 3 -32.39 -55.27 -0.44
N PRO A 4 -31.71 -54.15 -0.08
CA PRO A 4 -30.92 -53.78 1.11
C PRO A 4 -31.76 -52.83 2.05
N ASN A 5 -31.39 -52.40 3.27
CA ASN A 5 -30.15 -52.36 4.06
C ASN A 5 -29.15 -51.20 3.77
N HIS A 6 -29.51 -49.93 4.06
CA HIS A 6 -28.61 -48.75 3.90
C HIS A 6 -28.96 -47.51 4.77
N LEU A 7 -29.60 -47.66 5.94
CA LEU A 7 -30.11 -46.51 6.74
C LEU A 7 -29.80 -46.52 8.26
N ARG A 8 -28.80 -47.30 8.75
CA ARG A 8 -28.54 -47.39 10.22
C ARG A 8 -27.11 -47.17 10.75
N ASN A 9 -26.06 -47.07 9.93
CA ASN A 9 -24.69 -46.82 10.43
C ASN A 9 -24.05 -45.57 9.78
N ARG A 10 -23.92 -44.47 10.55
CA ARG A 10 -23.07 -43.31 10.18
C ARG A 10 -22.51 -42.52 11.37
N ILE A 11 -22.38 -43.16 12.53
CA ILE A 11 -21.59 -42.68 13.68
C ILE A 11 -20.81 -43.90 14.21
N ARG A 12 -19.53 -43.72 14.57
CA ARG A 12 -18.50 -44.74 14.87
C ARG A 12 -17.83 -45.35 13.63
N GLU A 13 -16.72 -44.74 13.22
CA GLU A 13 -15.47 -45.39 12.80
C GLU A 13 -14.42 -44.30 12.48
N LEU A 14 -13.65 -43.91 13.49
CA LEU A 14 -12.43 -43.12 13.35
C LEU A 14 -11.27 -43.97 13.88
N PRO A 15 -10.34 -44.44 13.03
CA PRO A 15 -9.18 -45.20 13.50
C PRO A 15 -8.20 -44.28 14.25
N THR A 16 -7.94 -44.61 15.50
CA THR A 16 -6.85 -44.07 16.31
C THR A 16 -5.52 -44.68 15.86
N TYR A 17 -4.58 -43.88 15.32
CA TYR A 17 -3.14 -44.19 15.37
C TYR A 17 -2.28 -42.92 15.28
N PHE A 18 -1.70 -42.55 16.44
CA PHE A 18 -0.45 -41.80 16.53
C PHE A 18 0.66 -42.79 16.97
N ALA A 19 1.92 -42.43 16.71
CA ALA A 19 3.15 -43.24 16.87
C ALA A 19 3.24 -44.41 15.86
N THR A 20 4.32 -44.58 15.10
CA THR A 20 5.73 -44.55 15.53
C THR A 20 6.71 -43.89 14.53
N THR A 21 7.90 -43.56 15.03
CA THR A 21 9.06 -43.02 14.30
C THR A 21 9.63 -43.96 13.23
N SER A 22 10.26 -43.38 12.19
CA SER A 22 11.36 -43.89 11.33
C SER A 22 11.10 -43.91 9.80
N TYR A 23 12.20 -43.82 9.04
CA TYR A 23 12.34 -43.91 7.57
C TYR A 23 11.89 -42.75 6.65
N LEU A 24 12.83 -41.83 6.40
CA LEU A 24 13.31 -41.55 5.03
C LEU A 24 14.34 -42.65 4.66
N PRO A 25 14.64 -42.97 3.38
CA PRO A 25 14.73 -42.04 2.25
C PRO A 25 14.35 -42.60 0.84
N GLN A 26 14.71 -41.83 -0.20
CA GLN A 26 14.85 -42.22 -1.62
C GLN A 26 13.58 -42.46 -2.46
N LEU A 27 13.29 -41.52 -3.37
CA LEU A 27 13.08 -41.85 -4.79
C LEU A 27 13.25 -40.59 -5.67
N VAL A 28 14.36 -40.55 -6.41
CA VAL A 28 14.62 -39.54 -7.45
C VAL A 28 14.05 -40.05 -8.78
N GLY A 29 13.19 -39.25 -9.40
CA GLY A 29 12.96 -39.27 -10.86
C GLY A 29 12.14 -40.43 -11.44
N ARG A 30 10.92 -40.12 -11.88
CA ARG A 30 10.40 -40.49 -13.22
C ARG A 30 9.13 -39.68 -13.53
N GLN A 31 9.04 -39.13 -14.74
CA GLN A 31 7.76 -38.62 -15.26
C GLN A 31 6.90 -39.81 -15.67
N LEU A 32 5.63 -39.80 -15.28
CA LEU A 32 4.56 -40.47 -16.01
C LEU A 32 3.43 -39.46 -16.21
N LYS A 33 3.05 -39.23 -17.47
CA LYS A 33 1.76 -38.62 -17.83
C LYS A 33 0.71 -39.73 -17.81
N HIS A 34 -0.51 -39.39 -17.39
CA HIS A 34 -1.83 -39.81 -17.93
C HIS A 34 -2.89 -39.81 -16.82
N GLY A 35 -4.15 -39.57 -17.21
CA GLY A 35 -5.32 -39.90 -16.38
C GLY A 35 -5.89 -38.76 -15.55
N TRP A 36 -7.22 -38.62 -15.59
CA TRP A 36 -8.00 -37.66 -14.80
C TRP A 36 -8.39 -38.23 -13.43
N GLY A 37 -8.63 -37.34 -12.47
CA GLY A 37 -9.41 -37.65 -11.27
C GLY A 37 -8.60 -38.03 -10.03
N GLY A 38 -8.40 -37.06 -9.14
CA GLY A 38 -7.81 -37.28 -7.82
C GLY A 38 -7.28 -36.00 -7.22
N LEU A 39 -7.93 -35.51 -6.17
CA LEU A 39 -7.47 -34.36 -5.39
C LEU A 39 -6.28 -34.79 -4.50
N GLN A 40 -5.12 -35.09 -5.12
CA GLN A 40 -3.90 -35.38 -4.37
C GLN A 40 -3.45 -34.10 -3.64
N VAL A 41 -3.67 -34.09 -2.33
CA VAL A 41 -3.14 -33.09 -1.40
C VAL A 41 -1.61 -33.11 -1.53
N ARG A 42 -1.09 -32.20 -2.35
CA ARG A 42 0.35 -32.00 -2.47
C ARG A 42 0.83 -31.28 -1.23
N TRP A 43 1.24 -32.07 -0.23
CA TRP A 43 2.17 -31.66 0.81
C TRP A 43 3.55 -31.36 0.20
N ALA A 44 3.60 -30.40 -0.73
CA ALA A 44 4.81 -29.70 -1.09
C ALA A 44 5.16 -28.82 0.11
N THR A 45 5.77 -29.42 1.12
CA THR A 45 6.39 -28.72 2.25
C THR A 45 7.49 -27.85 1.68
N SER A 46 7.12 -26.62 1.31
CA SER A 46 8.10 -25.58 1.07
C SER A 46 8.96 -25.54 2.33
N THR A 47 10.28 -25.67 2.19
CA THR A 47 11.24 -25.63 3.32
C THR A 47 11.31 -24.26 4.00
N TRP A 48 10.38 -23.38 3.65
CA TRP A 48 10.03 -22.16 4.34
C TRP A 48 9.23 -22.45 5.61
N GLN A 49 9.59 -21.81 6.71
CA GLN A 49 8.87 -21.86 7.98
C GLN A 49 8.44 -20.45 8.39
N VAL A 50 7.35 -20.35 9.16
CA VAL A 50 6.90 -19.14 9.84
C VAL A 50 6.85 -19.38 11.33
N SER A 51 7.13 -18.34 12.12
CA SER A 51 7.14 -18.42 13.58
C SER A 51 5.90 -17.82 14.24
N SER A 52 5.66 -18.21 15.49
CA SER A 52 4.59 -17.62 16.31
C SER A 52 4.78 -16.12 16.57
N HIS A 53 6.00 -15.59 16.41
CA HIS A 53 6.34 -14.18 16.54
C HIS A 53 6.28 -13.42 15.19
N GLY A 54 5.84 -14.08 14.11
CA GLY A 54 5.74 -13.46 12.80
C GLY A 54 7.04 -13.35 12.01
N ARG A 55 8.06 -14.14 12.40
CA ARG A 55 9.31 -14.29 11.64
C ARG A 55 9.11 -15.33 10.52
N VAL A 56 9.92 -15.24 9.47
CA VAL A 56 9.93 -16.14 8.31
C VAL A 56 11.35 -16.66 8.12
N LYS A 57 11.49 -17.98 7.97
CA LYS A 57 12.75 -18.68 7.71
C LYS A 57 12.74 -19.23 6.29
N SER A 58 13.78 -18.91 5.52
CA SER A 58 13.95 -19.39 4.15
C SER A 58 14.39 -20.85 4.07
N THR A 59 14.35 -21.41 2.86
CA THR A 59 14.94 -22.73 2.54
C THR A 59 16.44 -22.82 2.85
N THR A 60 17.14 -21.68 2.90
CA THR A 60 18.57 -21.55 3.24
C THR A 60 18.81 -21.27 4.72
N GLY A 61 17.76 -21.31 5.55
CA GLY A 61 17.84 -21.04 7.00
C GLY A 61 17.87 -19.55 7.40
N LEU A 62 17.75 -18.61 6.45
CA LEU A 62 17.75 -17.18 6.75
C LEU A 62 16.42 -16.78 7.41
N ILE A 63 16.49 -16.34 8.67
CA ILE A 63 15.36 -15.81 9.45
C ILE A 63 15.26 -14.28 9.25
N SER A 64 14.05 -13.78 8.98
CA SER A 64 13.73 -12.35 8.86
C SER A 64 12.23 -12.09 9.10
N PHE A 65 11.82 -10.84 9.32
CA PHE A 65 10.40 -10.45 9.30
C PHE A 65 9.83 -10.28 7.87
N GLY A 66 10.63 -10.55 6.82
CA GLY A 66 10.30 -10.21 5.43
C GLY A 66 10.60 -8.74 5.09
N ASN A 67 10.15 -8.32 3.90
CA ASN A 67 10.36 -6.96 3.40
C ASN A 67 9.19 -6.05 3.83
N TRP A 68 9.50 -4.95 4.51
CA TRP A 68 8.54 -3.88 4.79
C TRP A 68 8.11 -3.17 3.50
N LEU A 69 6.85 -2.72 3.45
CA LEU A 69 6.28 -1.99 2.32
C LEU A 69 5.69 -0.66 2.79
N ASP A 70 5.68 0.34 1.91
CA ASP A 70 5.05 1.66 2.14
C ASP A 70 3.53 1.61 2.44
N ASN A 71 2.89 0.44 2.34
CA ASN A 71 1.50 0.22 2.75
C ASN A 71 1.33 -0.29 4.20
N GLY A 72 2.43 -0.44 4.95
CA GLY A 72 2.44 -0.84 6.36
C GLY A 72 2.53 -2.35 6.62
N TYR A 73 2.70 -3.19 5.60
CA TYR A 73 2.72 -4.65 5.77
C TYR A 73 4.04 -5.28 5.34
N TYR A 74 4.47 -6.30 6.08
CA TYR A 74 5.59 -7.17 5.69
C TYR A 74 5.18 -8.19 4.62
N ARG A 75 6.06 -8.40 3.63
CA ARG A 75 5.86 -9.34 2.51
C ARG A 75 7.11 -10.17 2.23
N VAL A 76 6.93 -11.43 1.84
CA VAL A 76 8.01 -12.36 1.48
C VAL A 76 7.73 -13.01 0.12
N LYS A 77 8.79 -13.45 -0.59
CA LYS A 77 8.71 -14.19 -1.85
C LYS A 77 8.93 -15.68 -1.59
N VAL A 78 7.88 -16.49 -1.67
CA VAL A 78 7.92 -17.95 -1.45
C VAL A 78 7.68 -18.64 -2.80
N THR A 79 8.62 -19.50 -3.20
CA THR A 79 8.55 -20.33 -4.43
C THR A 79 8.12 -19.57 -5.69
N GLY A 80 8.62 -18.33 -5.87
CA GLY A 80 8.31 -17.49 -7.02
C GLY A 80 7.22 -16.43 -6.76
N GLU A 81 6.30 -16.71 -5.85
CA GLU A 81 5.11 -15.88 -5.58
C GLU A 81 5.25 -15.00 -4.34
N LEU A 82 4.42 -13.96 -4.26
CA LEU A 82 4.49 -12.93 -3.21
C LEU A 82 3.32 -13.08 -2.21
N TYR A 83 3.65 -13.06 -0.92
CA TYR A 83 2.69 -13.25 0.17
C TYR A 83 2.96 -12.30 1.34
N TYR A 84 1.91 -11.71 1.90
CA TYR A 84 1.99 -11.01 3.19
C TYR A 84 2.27 -11.98 4.35
N VAL A 85 3.20 -11.59 5.22
CA VAL A 85 3.69 -12.43 6.34
C VAL A 85 2.56 -12.75 7.32
N HIS A 86 1.73 -11.78 7.72
CA HIS A 86 0.58 -12.02 8.61
C HIS A 86 -0.38 -13.10 8.07
N ARG A 87 -0.55 -13.23 6.75
CA ARG A 87 -1.41 -14.28 6.17
C ARG A 87 -0.78 -15.65 6.27
N LEU A 88 0.54 -15.76 6.07
CA LEU A 88 1.26 -17.02 6.21
C LEU A 88 1.25 -17.51 7.67
N VAL A 89 1.47 -16.59 8.63
CA VAL A 89 1.40 -16.89 10.08
C VAL A 89 -0.01 -17.32 10.46
N ALA A 90 -1.04 -16.53 10.14
CA ALA A 90 -2.43 -16.89 10.43
C ALA A 90 -2.79 -18.26 9.81
N ARG A 91 -2.42 -18.52 8.55
CA ARG A 91 -2.75 -19.77 7.86
C ARG A 91 -2.05 -21.00 8.46
N ALA A 92 -0.82 -20.85 8.96
CA ALA A 92 -0.02 -21.94 9.55
C ALA A 92 -0.38 -22.24 11.02
N PHE A 93 -0.89 -21.26 11.76
CA PHE A 93 -1.19 -21.39 13.19
C PHE A 93 -2.69 -21.46 13.51
N LEU A 94 -3.53 -20.65 12.84
CA LEU A 94 -4.99 -20.63 13.00
C LEU A 94 -5.71 -21.58 12.02
N GLY A 95 -5.01 -22.14 11.04
CA GLY A 95 -5.58 -23.06 10.05
C GLY A 95 -6.29 -22.33 8.90
N PRO A 96 -7.22 -23.00 8.18
CA PRO A 96 -7.95 -22.39 7.08
C PRO A 96 -9.00 -21.39 7.59
N PRO A 97 -9.12 -20.19 6.99
CA PRO A 97 -10.19 -19.27 7.36
C PRO A 97 -11.57 -19.79 6.98
N ASP A 98 -12.57 -19.43 7.80
CA ASP A 98 -13.97 -19.49 7.40
C ASP A 98 -14.25 -18.55 6.20
N PRO A 99 -15.04 -18.95 5.19
CA PRO A 99 -15.36 -18.12 4.01
C PRO A 99 -15.94 -16.73 4.33
N CYS A 100 -16.71 -16.61 5.41
CA CYS A 100 -17.31 -15.35 5.86
C CYS A 100 -16.33 -14.48 6.67
N ARG A 101 -15.31 -15.09 7.31
CA ARG A 101 -14.32 -14.41 8.16
C ARG A 101 -12.88 -14.58 7.66
N TRP A 102 -12.66 -14.37 6.35
CA TRP A 102 -11.37 -14.63 5.70
C TRP A 102 -10.30 -13.56 5.87
N GLN A 103 -10.63 -12.36 6.37
CA GLN A 103 -9.64 -11.29 6.51
C GLN A 103 -8.84 -11.48 7.79
N VAL A 104 -7.51 -11.43 7.69
CA VAL A 104 -6.64 -11.36 8.87
C VAL A 104 -6.63 -9.91 9.36
N ASN A 105 -6.93 -9.72 10.64
CA ASN A 105 -6.86 -8.44 11.33
C ASN A 105 -5.78 -8.46 12.41
N HIS A 106 -5.09 -7.33 12.56
CA HIS A 106 -4.15 -7.04 13.64
C HIS A 106 -4.93 -6.45 14.83
N VAL A 107 -4.95 -7.12 15.97
CA VAL A 107 -5.76 -6.75 17.15
C VAL A 107 -5.37 -5.39 17.70
N ASP A 108 -4.06 -5.09 17.75
CA ASP A 108 -3.49 -3.80 18.14
C ASP A 108 -3.57 -2.70 17.06
N GLY A 109 -4.02 -3.03 15.84
CA GLY A 109 -4.03 -2.13 14.69
C GLY A 109 -2.65 -1.86 14.05
N ASN A 110 -1.57 -2.44 14.56
CA ASN A 110 -0.22 -2.33 14.03
C ASN A 110 0.08 -3.46 13.03
N ALA A 111 -0.02 -3.13 11.74
CA ALA A 111 0.25 -4.05 10.64
C ALA A 111 1.68 -4.62 10.56
N GLY A 112 2.63 -4.08 11.37
CA GLY A 112 3.96 -4.65 11.54
C GLY A 112 4.07 -5.74 12.61
N ASN A 113 3.17 -5.78 13.59
CA ASN A 113 3.16 -6.79 14.64
C ASN A 113 2.50 -8.09 14.15
N ASN A 114 3.29 -8.94 13.48
CA ASN A 114 2.81 -10.20 12.91
C ASN A 114 2.79 -11.38 13.91
N ALA A 115 2.93 -11.14 15.21
CA ALA A 115 2.84 -12.19 16.22
C ALA A 115 1.44 -12.83 16.22
N LEU A 116 1.38 -14.16 16.39
CA LEU A 116 0.14 -14.93 16.38
C LEU A 116 -0.90 -14.39 17.36
N SER A 117 -0.47 -13.97 18.56
CA SER A 117 -1.33 -13.35 19.58
C SER A 117 -2.02 -12.06 19.12
N ASN A 118 -1.49 -11.40 18.09
CA ASN A 118 -2.05 -10.20 17.49
C ASN A 118 -2.88 -10.47 16.23
N LEU A 119 -2.96 -11.70 15.72
CA LEU A 119 -3.63 -12.02 14.45
C LEU A 119 -4.93 -12.79 14.68
N GLN A 120 -6.03 -12.33 14.08
CA GLN A 120 -7.32 -13.03 14.10
C GLN A 120 -8.05 -12.98 12.76
N TYR A 121 -8.89 -13.98 12.52
CA TYR A 121 -9.77 -14.07 11.36
C TYR A 121 -11.10 -13.32 11.61
N VAL A 122 -11.43 -12.38 10.71
CA VAL A 122 -12.62 -11.52 10.78
C VAL A 122 -13.28 -11.36 9.41
N SER A 123 -14.57 -10.99 9.43
CA SER A 123 -15.28 -10.52 8.24
C SER A 123 -14.80 -9.12 7.84
N HIS A 124 -15.13 -8.72 6.61
CA HIS A 124 -14.77 -7.40 6.11
C HIS A 124 -15.43 -6.24 6.87
N SER A 125 -16.65 -6.43 7.37
CA SER A 125 -17.36 -5.40 8.15
C SER A 125 -16.78 -5.22 9.54
N GLU A 126 -16.40 -6.32 10.21
CA GLU A 126 -15.68 -6.30 11.48
C GLU A 126 -14.33 -5.60 11.35
N ASN A 127 -13.54 -5.93 10.31
CA ASN A 127 -12.24 -5.31 10.04
C ASN A 127 -12.36 -3.79 9.81
N GLN A 128 -13.36 -3.36 9.03
CA GLN A 128 -13.64 -1.94 8.85
C GLN A 128 -14.00 -1.25 10.18
N ARG A 129 -14.86 -1.87 11.00
CA ARG A 129 -15.28 -1.33 12.30
C ARG A 129 -14.11 -1.23 13.28
N HIS A 130 -13.27 -2.26 13.37
CA HIS A 130 -12.04 -2.23 14.18
C HIS A 130 -11.14 -1.07 13.73
N SER A 131 -10.86 -0.95 12.43
CA SER A 131 -10.07 0.15 11.87
C SER A 131 -10.66 1.55 12.15
N PHE A 132 -11.97 1.71 12.33
CA PHE A 132 -12.57 2.97 12.77
C PHE A 132 -12.31 3.31 14.24
N HIS A 133 -12.09 2.32 15.10
CA HIS A 133 -11.80 2.52 16.52
C HIS A 133 -10.29 2.61 16.80
N THR A 134 -9.47 1.81 16.12
CA THR A 134 -8.03 1.65 16.42
C THR A 134 -7.10 2.57 15.62
N ASN A 135 -7.56 3.15 14.50
CA ASN A 135 -6.71 4.00 13.66
C ASN A 135 -7.05 5.51 13.81
N PRO A 136 -6.38 6.26 14.70
CA PRO A 136 -6.64 7.71 14.88
C PRO A 136 -6.25 8.54 13.64
N SER A 137 -5.42 8.02 12.74
CA SER A 137 -5.05 8.70 11.49
C SER A 137 -6.09 8.54 10.36
N ARG A 138 -7.16 7.78 10.58
CA ARG A 138 -8.20 7.46 9.59
C ARG A 138 -9.07 8.68 9.28
N LYS A 139 -8.65 9.45 8.27
CA LYS A 139 -9.40 10.63 7.79
C LYS A 139 -10.69 10.23 7.09
N LEU A 140 -11.84 10.70 7.60
CA LEU A 140 -13.13 10.60 6.93
C LEU A 140 -13.11 11.43 5.63
N GLY A 141 -13.30 10.78 4.49
CA GLY A 141 -13.39 11.44 3.18
C GLY A 141 -14.61 12.37 3.01
N ALA A 142 -15.53 12.40 3.99
CA ALA A 142 -16.75 13.20 3.97
C ALA A 142 -16.49 14.69 3.72
N ALA A 143 -15.48 15.29 4.37
CA ALA A 143 -15.13 16.70 4.17
C ALA A 143 -14.52 17.00 2.78
N LYS A 144 -13.95 15.99 2.10
CA LYS A 144 -13.41 16.11 0.72
C LYS A 144 -14.43 15.80 -0.39
N LEU A 145 -15.52 15.12 -0.04
CA LEU A 145 -16.59 14.71 -0.96
C LEU A 145 -17.91 15.45 -0.69
N GLY A 146 -17.93 16.31 0.34
CA GLY A 146 -19.02 17.20 0.66
C GLY A 146 -19.27 18.16 -0.47
N LYS A 147 -20.42 18.01 -1.12
CA LYS A 147 -20.96 19.02 -2.02
C LYS A 147 -21.67 20.06 -1.18
N GLY A 148 -21.09 21.25 -1.10
CA GLY A 148 -21.70 22.40 -0.44
C GLY A 148 -22.99 22.83 -1.12
N VAL A 149 -23.89 23.48 -0.40
CA VAL A 149 -25.13 24.00 -0.96
C VAL A 149 -25.51 25.28 -0.24
N TRP A 150 -25.93 26.27 -1.02
CA TRP A 150 -26.60 27.46 -0.51
C TRP A 150 -28.10 27.20 -0.53
N TRP A 151 -28.77 27.55 0.56
CA TRP A 151 -30.22 27.40 0.69
C TRP A 151 -30.84 28.66 1.28
N ARG A 152 -32.11 28.89 0.95
CA ARG A 152 -32.95 29.94 1.55
C ARG A 152 -34.41 29.49 1.59
N ARG A 153 -35.28 30.18 2.32
CA ARG A 153 -36.72 30.02 2.11
C ARG A 153 -37.12 30.74 0.82
N LEU A 154 -38.15 30.23 0.15
CA LEU A 154 -38.63 30.80 -1.10
C LEU A 154 -39.25 32.18 -0.83
N GLY A 155 -38.56 33.23 -1.26
CA GLY A 155 -38.93 34.63 -1.00
C GLY A 155 -37.94 35.40 -0.11
N ASP A 156 -37.05 34.71 0.62
CA ASP A 156 -36.01 35.38 1.42
C ASP A 156 -34.90 35.94 0.51
N GLU A 157 -34.30 37.08 0.89
CA GLU A 157 -33.15 37.63 0.17
C GLU A 157 -31.82 36.97 0.56
N SER A 158 -31.70 36.51 1.80
CA SER A 158 -30.47 35.98 2.37
C SER A 158 -30.29 34.47 2.14
N TRP A 159 -29.06 34.08 1.80
CA TRP A 159 -28.68 32.68 1.57
C TRP A 159 -27.84 32.14 2.73
N ALA A 160 -28.23 30.98 3.26
CA ALA A 160 -27.49 30.23 4.26
C ALA A 160 -26.64 29.13 3.61
N PHE A 161 -25.40 28.97 4.06
CA PHE A 161 -24.50 27.94 3.55
C PHE A 161 -24.57 26.64 4.37
N CYS A 162 -24.52 25.50 3.69
CA CYS A 162 -24.28 24.19 4.31
C CYS A 162 -23.16 23.42 3.58
N PRO A 163 -22.15 22.86 4.27
CA PRO A 163 -21.01 22.17 3.65
C PRO A 163 -21.32 20.80 3.05
N SER A 164 -22.56 20.29 3.17
CA SER A 164 -22.93 18.97 2.68
C SER A 164 -24.42 18.88 2.32
N LEU A 165 -24.72 18.39 1.11
CA LEU A 165 -26.07 17.99 0.69
C LEU A 165 -26.81 17.11 1.72
N SER A 166 -26.09 16.22 2.43
CA SER A 166 -26.71 15.35 3.43
C SER A 166 -27.05 16.11 4.72
N GLU A 167 -26.25 17.12 5.08
CA GLU A 167 -26.48 17.93 6.27
C GLU A 167 -27.59 18.95 6.02
N ALA A 168 -27.63 19.58 4.84
CA ALA A 168 -28.74 20.44 4.43
C ALA A 168 -30.08 19.68 4.41
N ALA A 169 -30.07 18.45 3.88
CA ALA A 169 -31.25 17.58 3.90
C ALA A 169 -31.72 17.26 5.32
N ARG A 170 -30.78 16.97 6.23
CA ARG A 170 -31.05 16.67 7.65
C ARG A 170 -31.59 17.89 8.40
N LEU A 171 -30.99 19.06 8.21
CA LEU A 171 -31.34 20.30 8.90
C LEU A 171 -32.71 20.84 8.47
N LEU A 172 -33.10 20.63 7.21
CA LEU A 172 -34.31 21.22 6.63
C LEU A 172 -35.46 20.22 6.44
N GLY A 173 -35.30 18.97 6.88
CA GLY A 173 -36.32 17.90 6.72
C GLY A 173 -36.57 17.45 5.27
N VAL A 174 -35.82 17.96 4.29
CA VAL A 174 -36.04 17.69 2.85
C VAL A 174 -35.28 16.46 2.35
N ALA A 175 -35.78 15.83 1.29
CA ALA A 175 -35.09 14.71 0.65
C ALA A 175 -33.73 15.16 0.04
N ARG A 176 -32.63 14.52 0.44
CA ARG A 176 -31.26 14.76 -0.11
C ARG A 176 -31.21 14.77 -1.64
N ARG A 177 -32.04 13.94 -2.30
CA ARG A 177 -32.12 13.88 -3.77
C ARG A 177 -32.69 15.17 -4.38
N ALA A 178 -33.56 15.89 -3.67
CA ALA A 178 -34.09 17.18 -4.10
C ALA A 178 -33.00 18.27 -4.02
N VAL A 179 -32.35 18.41 -2.86
CA VAL A 179 -31.20 19.31 -2.64
C VAL A 179 -30.11 19.07 -3.71
N GLY A 180 -29.81 17.81 -4.03
CA GLY A 180 -28.82 17.44 -5.04
C GLY A 180 -29.19 17.75 -6.49
N ARG A 181 -30.39 18.25 -6.80
CA ARG A 181 -30.78 18.66 -8.17
C ARG A 181 -30.13 19.96 -8.60
N CYS A 182 -29.80 20.88 -7.66
CA CYS A 182 -29.14 22.15 -7.99
C CYS A 182 -27.84 21.96 -8.81
N TYR A 183 -27.13 20.85 -8.55
CA TYR A 183 -25.92 20.43 -9.26
C TYR A 183 -26.14 19.91 -10.70
N LYS A 184 -27.35 19.99 -11.25
CA LYS A 184 -27.68 19.60 -12.63
C LYS A 184 -27.87 20.78 -13.59
N GLY A 185 -27.64 22.02 -13.16
CA GLY A 185 -27.64 23.20 -14.02
C GLY A 185 -28.84 24.15 -13.87
N HIS A 186 -29.74 23.88 -12.92
CA HIS A 186 -30.84 24.78 -12.56
C HIS A 186 -31.00 24.81 -11.04
N PRO A 187 -31.42 25.94 -10.43
CA PRO A 187 -31.86 25.98 -9.04
C PRO A 187 -32.90 24.90 -8.78
N SER A 188 -32.86 24.29 -7.60
CA SER A 188 -33.83 23.27 -7.22
C SER A 188 -34.60 23.70 -5.99
N THR A 189 -35.90 23.42 -5.97
CA THR A 189 -36.76 23.66 -4.81
C THR A 189 -37.19 22.35 -4.16
N SER A 190 -37.48 22.42 -2.86
CA SER A 190 -38.13 21.35 -2.11
C SER A 190 -38.86 21.96 -0.92
N SER A 191 -40.01 21.40 -0.56
CA SER A 191 -40.71 21.76 0.68
C SER A 191 -40.52 20.71 1.77
N ALA A 192 -40.61 21.15 3.02
CA ALA A 192 -40.82 20.35 4.22
C ALA A 192 -41.63 21.20 5.21
N ASP A 193 -42.53 20.57 5.95
CA ASP A 193 -43.34 21.22 7.01
C ASP A 193 -44.05 22.52 6.57
N GLY A 194 -44.54 22.55 5.33
CA GLY A 194 -45.20 23.71 4.71
C GLY A 194 -44.27 24.83 4.23
N ILE A 195 -42.97 24.76 4.52
CA ILE A 195 -41.97 25.76 4.08
C ILE A 195 -41.32 25.29 2.78
N CYS A 196 -41.34 26.16 1.76
CA CYS A 196 -40.60 25.95 0.51
C CYS A 196 -39.17 26.49 0.64
N TYR A 197 -38.18 25.68 0.27
CA TYR A 197 -36.77 26.05 0.21
C TYR A 197 -36.27 26.07 -1.23
N GLU A 198 -35.38 27.01 -1.53
CA GLU A 198 -34.62 27.07 -2.77
C GLU A 198 -33.16 26.69 -2.51
N PHE A 199 -32.55 25.95 -3.44
CA PHE A 199 -31.18 25.44 -3.35
C PHE A 199 -30.37 25.80 -4.60
N ILE A 200 -29.20 26.39 -4.39
CA ILE A 200 -28.17 26.64 -5.41
C ILE A 200 -26.91 25.88 -5.02
N ALA A 201 -26.23 25.30 -6.01
CA ALA A 201 -24.97 24.59 -5.78
C ALA A 201 -23.93 25.54 -5.16
N ASP A 202 -23.09 25.05 -4.24
CA ASP A 202 -21.96 25.86 -3.80
C ASP A 202 -20.91 25.94 -4.93
N GLU A 203 -20.97 27.02 -5.69
CA GLU A 203 -20.06 27.33 -6.79
C GLU A 203 -18.69 27.80 -6.31
N ARG A 204 -18.34 27.74 -5.01
CA ARG A 204 -16.99 28.03 -4.50
C ARG A 204 -15.92 26.96 -4.84
N HIS A 205 -16.20 26.09 -5.82
CA HIS A 205 -15.15 25.46 -6.64
C HIS A 205 -14.77 26.27 -7.89
N PHE A 206 -15.45 27.40 -8.11
CA PHE A 206 -15.43 28.26 -9.29
C PHE A 206 -15.27 29.76 -8.99
N SER A 207 -14.74 30.12 -7.82
CA SER A 207 -14.00 31.37 -7.75
C SER A 207 -12.75 31.24 -8.66
N PRO A 208 -12.57 32.05 -9.71
CA PRO A 208 -11.25 32.25 -10.27
C PRO A 208 -10.38 32.85 -9.15
N HIS A 209 -9.19 32.31 -8.92
CA HIS A 209 -8.28 32.97 -7.99
C HIS A 209 -7.86 34.33 -8.58
N PRO A 210 -7.69 35.40 -7.77
CA PRO A 210 -7.18 36.67 -8.28
C PRO A 210 -5.86 36.46 -9.03
N GLY A 211 -5.80 36.85 -10.31
CA GLY A 211 -4.65 36.63 -11.18
C GLY A 211 -4.56 35.25 -11.85
N GLU A 212 -5.56 34.38 -11.75
CA GLU A 212 -5.52 33.04 -12.35
C GLU A 212 -5.68 33.05 -13.88
N ILE A 213 -4.55 33.00 -14.58
CA ILE A 213 -4.51 32.88 -16.04
C ILE A 213 -4.87 31.45 -16.49
N TRP A 214 -5.70 31.33 -17.53
CA TRP A 214 -6.05 30.09 -18.23
C TRP A 214 -5.52 30.09 -19.66
N LYS A 215 -5.01 28.95 -20.14
CA LYS A 215 -4.47 28.77 -21.51
C LYS A 215 -4.80 27.37 -22.06
N ASP A 216 -4.74 27.21 -23.38
CA ASP A 216 -4.80 25.89 -24.02
C ASP A 216 -3.59 25.03 -23.64
N ALA A 217 -3.82 23.75 -23.38
CA ALA A 217 -2.83 22.87 -22.76
C ALA A 217 -1.72 22.46 -23.73
N GLN A 218 -0.48 22.85 -23.44
CA GLN A 218 0.70 22.27 -24.08
C GLN A 218 1.26 21.10 -23.27
N TYR A 219 2.03 20.23 -23.90
CA TYR A 219 2.78 19.16 -23.24
C TYR A 219 4.21 19.12 -23.78
N PRO A 220 5.22 18.73 -22.97
CA PRO A 220 6.60 18.66 -23.43
C PRO A 220 6.75 17.72 -24.63
N GLY A 221 7.32 18.22 -25.72
CA GLY A 221 7.53 17.46 -26.97
C GLY A 221 6.31 17.38 -27.89
N MET A 222 5.25 18.15 -27.65
CA MET A 222 4.14 18.34 -28.59
C MET A 222 4.17 19.76 -29.15
N THR A 223 4.13 19.89 -30.48
CA THR A 223 4.10 21.18 -31.19
C THR A 223 2.75 21.89 -31.10
N ASN A 224 1.66 21.12 -31.08
CA ASN A 224 0.30 21.63 -31.02
C ASN A 224 -0.30 21.49 -29.61
N ALA A 225 -1.19 22.41 -29.26
CA ALA A 225 -1.97 22.32 -28.03
C ALA A 225 -2.91 21.09 -28.05
N ILE A 226 -3.17 20.53 -26.88
CA ILE A 226 -4.02 19.35 -26.71
C ILE A 226 -5.48 19.75 -26.87
N ALA A 227 -6.09 19.32 -27.97
CA ALA A 227 -7.47 19.64 -28.32
C ALA A 227 -8.44 19.40 -27.15
N ASN A 228 -9.24 20.43 -26.84
CA ASN A 228 -10.27 20.40 -25.81
C ASN A 228 -9.73 20.14 -24.38
N LEU A 229 -8.56 20.68 -24.05
CA LEU A 229 -8.00 20.71 -22.71
C LEU A 229 -7.35 22.09 -22.46
N THR A 230 -7.79 22.79 -21.42
CA THR A 230 -7.14 24.03 -20.92
C THR A 230 -6.59 23.80 -19.52
N VAL A 231 -5.58 24.59 -19.15
CA VAL A 231 -4.88 24.55 -17.86
C VAL A 231 -4.75 25.96 -17.30
N SER A 232 -4.81 26.08 -15.98
CA SER A 232 -4.58 27.33 -15.26
C SER A 232 -3.21 27.37 -14.59
N SER A 233 -2.72 28.58 -14.33
CA SER A 233 -1.53 28.88 -13.53
C SER A 233 -1.49 28.17 -12.17
N HIS A 234 -2.66 27.90 -11.58
CA HIS A 234 -2.81 27.22 -10.29
C HIS A 234 -2.82 25.68 -10.40
N GLY A 235 -2.49 25.13 -11.56
CA GLY A 235 -2.51 23.70 -11.81
C GLY A 235 -3.90 23.08 -11.82
N ARG A 236 -4.92 23.88 -12.14
CA ARG A 236 -6.27 23.40 -12.47
C ARG A 236 -6.33 23.07 -13.96
N ILE A 237 -7.19 22.14 -14.32
CA ILE A 237 -7.44 21.70 -15.70
C ILE A 237 -8.93 21.69 -15.98
N TRP A 238 -9.30 22.00 -17.22
CA TRP A 238 -10.68 21.95 -17.70
C TRP A 238 -10.67 21.21 -19.04
N SER A 239 -11.41 20.10 -19.13
CA SER A 239 -11.53 19.34 -20.36
C SER A 239 -12.95 19.35 -20.90
N LYS A 240 -13.12 19.97 -22.07
CA LYS A 240 -14.33 19.86 -22.86
C LYS A 240 -14.34 18.46 -23.48
N THR A 241 -15.42 17.70 -23.30
CA THR A 241 -15.56 16.35 -23.86
C THR A 241 -16.91 16.22 -24.53
N THR A 242 -16.94 15.70 -25.75
CA THR A 242 -18.15 15.63 -26.60
C THR A 242 -19.33 14.89 -25.94
N TRP A 243 -19.03 13.96 -25.02
CA TRP A 243 -20.00 13.16 -24.27
C TRP A 243 -20.22 13.59 -22.81
N ARG A 244 -19.41 14.52 -22.29
CA ARG A 244 -19.58 15.11 -20.96
C ARG A 244 -19.12 16.56 -21.02
N GLN A 245 -20.08 17.49 -20.98
CA GLN A 245 -19.81 18.86 -20.60
C GLN A 245 -19.33 18.83 -19.14
N ASN A 246 -18.02 18.72 -18.94
CA ASN A 246 -17.43 18.80 -17.62
C ASN A 246 -17.43 20.28 -17.24
N THR A 247 -18.50 20.72 -16.59
CA THR A 247 -18.77 22.12 -16.22
C THR A 247 -17.84 22.65 -15.12
N SER A 248 -16.88 21.85 -14.64
CA SER A 248 -15.93 22.28 -13.63
C SER A 248 -14.47 21.92 -13.94
N ALA A 249 -13.62 22.92 -13.77
CA ALA A 249 -12.20 22.80 -13.46
C ALA A 249 -11.92 21.81 -12.32
N THR A 250 -10.85 21.04 -12.46
CA THR A 250 -10.39 20.06 -11.46
C THR A 250 -8.87 20.10 -11.35
N LYS A 251 -8.29 19.57 -10.26
CA LYS A 251 -6.82 19.34 -10.17
C LYS A 251 -6.38 18.05 -10.88
N GLY A 252 -7.32 17.29 -11.45
CA GLY A 252 -7.07 15.96 -12.04
C GLY A 252 -7.11 14.84 -11.00
N THR A 253 -6.71 13.63 -11.40
CA THR A 253 -6.69 12.44 -10.55
C THR A 253 -5.33 12.31 -9.86
N ARG A 254 -5.29 12.28 -8.52
CA ARG A 254 -4.04 12.04 -7.78
C ARG A 254 -3.64 10.57 -7.88
N MET A 255 -2.45 10.31 -8.40
CA MET A 255 -1.83 9.00 -8.52
C MET A 255 -1.13 8.58 -7.20
N ARG A 256 -0.88 7.28 -7.02
CA ARG A 256 -0.23 6.73 -5.82
C ARG A 256 1.18 7.30 -5.55
N ASN A 257 1.88 7.74 -6.59
CA ASN A 257 3.21 8.36 -6.50
C ASN A 257 3.18 9.85 -6.08
N GLY A 258 1.99 10.42 -5.85
CA GLY A 258 1.77 11.79 -5.36
C GLY A 258 1.31 12.78 -6.42
N TYR A 259 1.68 12.57 -7.69
CA TYR A 259 1.39 13.48 -8.81
C TYR A 259 -0.09 13.44 -9.23
N TYR A 260 -0.56 14.52 -9.85
CA TYR A 260 -1.86 14.57 -10.52
C TYR A 260 -1.75 14.26 -12.02
N SER A 261 -2.75 13.57 -12.57
CA SER A 261 -2.84 13.27 -14.01
C SER A 261 -4.26 13.43 -14.58
N VAL A 262 -4.34 13.51 -15.91
CA VAL A 262 -5.59 13.55 -16.69
C VAL A 262 -5.54 12.57 -17.85
N GLY A 263 -6.65 11.88 -18.11
CA GLY A 263 -6.83 11.05 -19.30
C GLY A 263 -7.34 11.86 -20.49
N LYS A 264 -6.63 11.87 -21.62
CA LYS A 264 -7.08 12.47 -22.88
C LYS A 264 -6.56 11.65 -24.06
N GLY A 265 -7.43 11.32 -25.02
CA GLY A 265 -7.05 10.55 -26.22
C GLY A 265 -6.39 9.19 -25.90
N GLY A 266 -6.84 8.49 -24.87
CA GLY A 266 -6.25 7.22 -24.41
C GLY A 266 -4.92 7.34 -23.64
N ARG A 267 -4.38 8.54 -23.46
CA ARG A 267 -3.10 8.78 -22.76
C ARG A 267 -3.32 9.44 -21.39
N PHE A 268 -2.50 9.08 -20.41
CA PHE A 268 -2.43 9.78 -19.13
C PHE A 268 -1.34 10.85 -19.19
N LEU A 269 -1.73 12.10 -18.97
CA LEU A 269 -0.86 13.28 -19.01
C LEU A 269 -0.69 13.82 -17.59
N LEU A 270 0.55 14.13 -17.19
CA LEU A 270 0.86 14.65 -15.86
C LEU A 270 0.56 16.16 -15.78
N VAL A 271 -0.18 16.59 -14.76
CA VAL A 271 -0.67 17.97 -14.64
C VAL A 271 0.47 18.98 -14.49
N HIS A 272 1.47 18.72 -13.66
CA HIS A 272 2.65 19.60 -13.55
C HIS A 272 3.39 19.78 -14.89
N ARG A 273 3.45 18.75 -15.74
CA ARG A 273 4.05 18.86 -17.08
C ARG A 273 3.21 19.69 -18.04
N LEU A 274 1.88 19.61 -17.92
CA LEU A 274 0.97 20.47 -18.67
C LEU A 274 1.15 21.94 -18.27
N VAL A 275 1.20 22.24 -16.96
CA VAL A 275 1.42 23.61 -16.44
C VAL A 275 2.77 24.15 -16.87
N ALA A 276 3.86 23.42 -16.63
CA ALA A 276 5.21 23.83 -17.03
C ALA A 276 5.28 24.13 -18.54
N ALA A 277 4.84 23.20 -19.40
CA ALA A 277 4.87 23.43 -20.85
C ALA A 277 3.99 24.62 -21.32
N THR A 278 2.90 24.91 -20.60
CA THR A 278 1.94 25.96 -20.98
C THR A 278 2.34 27.37 -20.51
N PHE A 279 3.08 27.46 -19.40
CA PHE A 279 3.45 28.75 -18.79
C PHE A 279 4.95 29.05 -18.80
N LEU A 280 5.82 28.03 -18.66
CA LEU A 280 7.28 28.15 -18.78
C LEU A 280 7.78 27.88 -20.21
N GLY A 281 6.90 27.40 -21.09
CA GLY A 281 7.23 27.00 -22.46
C GLY A 281 7.78 25.57 -22.55
N GLN A 282 8.16 25.14 -23.75
CA GLN A 282 8.76 23.82 -23.96
C GLN A 282 10.12 23.72 -23.23
N PRO A 283 10.50 22.54 -22.70
CA PRO A 283 11.80 22.39 -22.03
C PRO A 283 12.94 22.69 -23.01
N PRO A 284 13.96 23.48 -22.61
CA PRO A 284 15.05 23.87 -23.52
C PRO A 284 15.97 22.71 -23.92
N ALA A 285 15.93 21.59 -23.18
CA ALA A 285 16.55 20.33 -23.56
C ALA A 285 15.62 19.14 -23.22
N ALA A 286 15.67 18.08 -24.04
CA ALA A 286 14.70 16.99 -23.99
C ALA A 286 14.83 16.07 -22.75
N ASP A 287 15.95 16.13 -22.04
CA ASP A 287 16.26 15.36 -20.83
C ASP A 287 15.83 16.07 -19.52
N LEU A 288 15.45 17.35 -19.60
CA LEU A 288 15.01 18.13 -18.45
C LEU A 288 13.68 17.62 -17.90
N LEU A 289 13.65 17.48 -16.58
CA LEU A 289 12.49 17.06 -15.81
C LEU A 289 11.84 18.28 -15.18
N VAL A 290 10.52 18.24 -14.99
CA VAL A 290 9.83 19.26 -14.19
C VAL A 290 10.01 18.90 -12.71
N ASN A 291 10.63 19.79 -11.95
CA ASN A 291 10.80 19.69 -10.49
C ASN A 291 9.69 20.48 -9.78
N HIS A 292 9.42 20.10 -8.52
CA HIS A 292 8.55 20.84 -7.59
C HIS A 292 9.46 21.50 -6.55
N VAL A 293 9.48 22.84 -6.49
CA VAL A 293 10.42 23.61 -5.66
C VAL A 293 10.17 23.36 -4.16
N ASP A 294 8.91 23.24 -3.74
CA ASP A 294 8.52 22.87 -2.36
C ASP A 294 8.61 21.36 -2.05
N GLY A 295 8.90 20.53 -3.05
CA GLY A 295 8.89 19.07 -2.96
C GLY A 295 7.50 18.40 -2.88
N ASP A 296 6.38 19.15 -2.77
CA ASP A 296 5.04 18.57 -2.85
C ASP A 296 4.58 18.42 -4.31
N ARG A 297 4.66 17.18 -4.78
CA ARG A 297 4.12 16.70 -6.06
C ARG A 297 2.62 16.99 -6.28
N GLY A 298 1.91 17.42 -5.24
CA GLY A 298 0.53 17.88 -5.28
C GLY A 298 0.35 19.37 -5.57
N ASN A 299 1.38 20.21 -5.39
CA ASN A 299 1.34 21.64 -5.62
C ASN A 299 1.78 21.99 -7.05
N ASN A 300 0.83 21.96 -7.99
CA ASN A 300 1.09 22.24 -9.40
C ASN A 300 0.96 23.74 -9.77
N HIS A 301 1.15 24.68 -8.82
CA HIS A 301 1.20 26.10 -9.14
C HIS A 301 2.42 26.40 -10.01
N VAL A 302 2.30 27.27 -11.03
CA VAL A 302 3.39 27.57 -11.97
C VAL A 302 4.67 28.01 -11.27
N ASP A 303 4.58 28.90 -10.28
CA ASP A 303 5.73 29.39 -9.50
C ASP A 303 6.43 28.31 -8.65
N ASN A 304 5.79 27.15 -8.45
CA ASN A 304 6.37 26.00 -7.76
C ASN A 304 7.02 24.99 -8.74
N LEU A 305 7.04 25.27 -10.04
CA LEU A 305 7.54 24.38 -11.08
C LEU A 305 8.74 24.99 -11.79
N GLU A 306 9.78 24.18 -11.99
CA GLU A 306 10.99 24.55 -12.73
C GLU A 306 11.46 23.38 -13.61
N TYR A 307 12.32 23.68 -14.60
CA TYR A 307 13.02 22.65 -15.37
C TYR A 307 14.39 22.35 -14.75
N ALA A 308 14.60 21.12 -14.31
CA ALA A 308 15.84 20.65 -13.67
C ALA A 308 16.38 19.39 -14.36
N THR A 309 17.71 19.27 -14.41
CA THR A 309 18.36 18.03 -14.87
C THR A 309 18.04 16.86 -13.92
N PRO A 310 18.13 15.60 -14.39
CA PRO A 310 17.94 14.43 -13.53
C PRO A 310 18.84 14.42 -12.28
N SER A 311 20.07 14.95 -12.36
CA SER A 311 21.02 15.02 -11.23
C SER A 311 20.71 16.15 -10.25
N GLN A 312 20.16 17.27 -10.70
CA GLN A 312 19.63 18.33 -9.83
C GLN A 312 18.38 17.83 -9.10
N ASN A 313 17.43 17.25 -9.82
CA ASN A 313 16.18 16.72 -9.25
C ASN A 313 16.45 15.61 -8.21
N GLN A 314 17.41 14.71 -8.46
CA GLN A 314 17.83 13.71 -7.47
C GLN A 314 18.45 14.34 -6.22
N ARG A 315 19.34 15.35 -6.36
CA ARG A 315 19.91 16.06 -5.21
C ARG A 315 18.85 16.80 -4.42
N HIS A 316 17.92 17.49 -5.09
CA HIS A 316 16.79 18.18 -4.47
C HIS A 316 15.89 17.20 -3.69
N ALA A 317 15.58 16.04 -4.28
CA ALA A 317 14.82 14.99 -3.62
C ALA A 317 15.55 14.36 -2.42
N ILE A 318 16.90 14.38 -2.39
CA ILE A 318 17.70 13.91 -1.25
C ILE A 318 17.75 14.98 -0.14
N SER A 319 17.88 16.27 -0.48
CA SER A 319 17.88 17.35 0.52
C SER A 319 16.50 17.63 1.12
N ALA A 320 15.43 17.48 0.33
CA ALA A 320 14.06 17.63 0.81
C ALA A 320 13.51 16.39 1.54
N ALA A 321 14.13 15.22 1.37
CA ALA A 321 13.76 14.03 2.12
C ALA A 321 14.41 14.01 3.51
N ASP A 322 13.58 14.12 4.54
CA ASP A 322 13.92 13.90 5.96
C ASP A 322 14.80 12.64 6.11
N VAL A 323 16.11 12.87 6.33
CA VAL A 323 17.20 11.90 6.14
C VAL A 323 17.07 10.69 7.06
N GLY A 324 16.31 10.79 8.16
CA GLY A 324 16.22 9.77 9.19
C GLY A 324 15.33 8.54 8.88
N LYS A 325 14.34 8.63 7.97
CA LYS A 325 13.20 7.68 8.00
C LYS A 325 13.25 6.47 7.06
N ARG A 326 14.36 6.22 6.35
CA ARG A 326 14.42 5.15 5.31
C ARG A 326 15.51 4.09 5.46
N ARG A 327 16.30 4.11 6.53
CA ARG A 327 17.14 2.97 6.90
C ARG A 327 16.46 2.15 7.99
N GLY A 328 15.58 1.24 7.56
CA GLY A 328 15.10 0.18 8.45
C GLY A 328 16.28 -0.63 9.00
N GLN A 329 16.09 -1.21 10.19
CA GLN A 329 17.07 -1.94 11.01
C GLN A 329 17.55 -3.27 10.38
N ASN A 330 18.05 -3.21 9.15
CA ASN A 330 18.61 -4.33 8.41
C ASN A 330 20.15 -4.42 8.55
N GLY A 331 20.73 -3.65 9.47
CA GLY A 331 22.06 -3.93 9.99
C GLY A 331 22.00 -5.28 10.70
N LYS A 332 22.54 -6.32 10.08
CA LYS A 332 22.84 -7.55 10.82
C LYS A 332 23.92 -7.17 11.84
N ALA A 333 23.60 -7.21 13.12
CA ALA A 333 24.57 -6.99 14.17
C ALA A 333 25.67 -8.07 14.10
N VAL A 334 26.92 -7.65 14.25
CA VAL A 334 28.11 -8.49 14.09
C VAL A 334 28.93 -8.43 15.36
N GLN A 335 29.48 -9.59 15.74
CA GLN A 335 30.50 -9.69 16.76
C GLN A 335 31.87 -9.89 16.11
N ALA A 336 32.89 -9.21 16.64
CA ALA A 336 34.29 -9.40 16.23
C ALA A 336 35.20 -9.63 17.45
N ARG A 337 36.27 -10.42 17.27
CA ARG A 337 37.34 -10.61 18.26
C ARG A 337 38.69 -10.83 17.56
N LEU A 338 39.79 -10.59 18.28
CA LEU A 338 41.13 -10.92 17.80
C LEU A 338 41.34 -12.45 17.82
N ILE A 339 42.00 -13.00 16.79
CA ILE A 339 42.23 -14.45 16.66
C ILE A 339 43.07 -15.02 17.81
N SER A 340 44.07 -14.26 18.26
CA SER A 340 45.08 -14.70 19.23
C SER A 340 44.73 -14.37 20.68
N SER A 341 43.55 -13.82 20.95
CA SER A 341 43.17 -13.37 22.29
C SER A 341 41.92 -14.09 22.81
N ASN A 342 41.88 -14.33 24.11
CA ASN A 342 40.70 -14.84 24.81
C ASN A 342 39.72 -13.69 25.19
N ASP A 343 39.86 -12.53 24.54
CA ASP A 343 39.05 -11.34 24.76
C ASP A 343 37.55 -11.59 24.50
N PRO A 344 36.65 -10.87 25.20
CA PRO A 344 35.23 -10.89 24.91
C PRO A 344 34.94 -10.38 23.49
N TRP A 345 33.88 -10.93 22.89
CA TRP A 345 33.41 -10.50 21.57
C TRP A 345 32.88 -9.07 21.62
N MET A 346 33.52 -8.15 20.89
CA MET A 346 33.01 -6.79 20.67
C MET A 346 31.77 -6.83 19.78
N GLN A 347 30.79 -5.97 20.08
CA GLN A 347 29.50 -5.91 19.36
C GLN A 347 29.45 -4.67 18.45
N PHE A 348 28.90 -4.85 17.25
CA PHE A 348 28.73 -3.80 16.25
C PHE A 348 27.30 -3.85 15.71
N GLU A 349 26.64 -2.68 15.62
CA GLU A 349 25.26 -2.56 15.12
C GLU A 349 25.12 -2.96 13.64
N SER A 350 26.20 -2.84 12.85
CA SER A 350 26.19 -3.28 11.46
C SER A 350 27.51 -3.86 10.96
N LEU A 351 27.40 -4.61 9.85
CA LEU A 351 28.51 -5.05 9.01
C LEU A 351 29.44 -3.89 8.56
N LYS A 352 28.97 -2.64 8.51
CA LYS A 352 29.82 -1.50 8.13
C LYS A 352 30.73 -1.06 9.26
N ASP A 353 30.22 -1.05 10.49
CA ASP A 353 30.96 -0.55 11.65
C ASP A 353 32.02 -1.58 12.05
N ALA A 354 31.67 -2.88 12.02
CA ALA A 354 32.62 -3.98 12.17
C ALA A 354 33.71 -3.97 11.08
N ALA A 355 33.35 -3.66 9.83
CA ALA A 355 34.31 -3.58 8.73
C ALA A 355 35.23 -2.36 8.84
N ALA A 356 34.71 -1.20 9.25
CA ALA A 356 35.50 0.00 9.50
C ALA A 356 36.51 -0.21 10.63
N HIS A 357 36.07 -0.79 11.76
CA HIS A 357 36.95 -1.09 12.89
C HIS A 357 38.07 -2.08 12.53
N ALA A 358 37.76 -3.10 11.73
CA ALA A 358 38.73 -4.10 11.31
C ALA A 358 39.55 -3.72 10.05
N CYS A 359 39.39 -2.49 9.54
CA CYS A 359 40.01 -1.99 8.30
C CYS A 359 39.78 -2.90 7.07
N THR A 360 38.55 -3.38 6.89
CA THR A 360 38.18 -4.33 5.82
C THR A 360 36.89 -3.91 5.12
N THR A 361 36.37 -4.72 4.19
CA THR A 361 35.11 -4.43 3.49
C THR A 361 33.91 -5.13 4.15
N PRO A 362 32.71 -4.51 4.18
CA PRO A 362 31.49 -5.14 4.73
C PRO A 362 31.15 -6.47 4.05
N ASN A 363 31.48 -6.61 2.77
CA ASN A 363 31.29 -7.85 2.02
C ASN A 363 32.25 -8.95 2.52
N ARG A 364 33.52 -8.62 2.84
CA ARG A 364 34.47 -9.59 3.41
C ARG A 364 34.03 -10.07 4.78
N VAL A 365 33.56 -9.17 5.66
CA VAL A 365 32.98 -9.54 6.96
C VAL A 365 31.77 -10.46 6.77
N SER A 366 30.85 -10.13 5.85
CA SER A 366 29.69 -10.95 5.52
C SER A 366 30.08 -12.36 5.06
N CYS A 367 31.05 -12.48 4.15
CA CYS A 367 31.53 -13.78 3.67
C CYS A 367 32.18 -14.61 4.79
N ILE A 368 32.91 -14.00 5.73
CA ILE A 368 33.47 -14.69 6.90
C ILE A 368 32.35 -15.17 7.83
N CYS A 369 31.39 -14.32 8.17
CA CYS A 369 30.24 -14.70 9.01
C CYS A 369 29.36 -15.80 8.39
N HIS A 370 29.33 -15.90 7.06
CA HIS A 370 28.64 -16.97 6.32
C HIS A 370 29.51 -18.22 6.05
N GLY A 371 30.76 -18.26 6.50
CA GLY A 371 31.68 -19.40 6.26
C GLY A 371 32.17 -19.53 4.81
N LEU A 372 31.91 -18.53 3.96
CA LEU A 372 32.25 -18.51 2.53
C LEU A 372 33.66 -17.99 2.23
N ALA A 373 34.35 -17.47 3.24
CA ALA A 373 35.73 -16.99 3.14
C ALA A 373 36.58 -17.48 4.32
N ARG A 374 37.88 -17.67 4.09
CA ARG A 374 38.86 -17.86 5.17
C ARG A 374 38.86 -16.63 6.09
N ARG A 375 39.17 -16.88 7.38
CA ARG A 375 39.24 -15.88 8.46
C ARG A 375 40.08 -14.66 8.03
N HIS A 376 39.81 -13.49 8.59
CA HIS A 376 40.61 -12.29 8.35
C HIS A 376 41.89 -12.36 9.19
N ASP A 377 43.01 -11.84 8.68
CA ASP A 377 44.36 -12.13 9.21
C ASP A 377 44.57 -11.83 10.70
N ARG A 378 43.75 -10.93 11.27
CA ARG A 378 43.76 -10.57 12.71
C ARG A 378 42.41 -10.77 13.42
N TRP A 379 41.31 -10.93 12.69
CA TRP A 379 39.95 -10.80 13.23
C TRP A 379 39.06 -12.00 12.89
N GLU A 380 38.37 -12.53 13.88
CA GLU A 380 37.23 -13.44 13.68
C GLU A 380 35.93 -12.65 13.73
N PHE A 381 34.98 -13.01 12.87
CA PHE A 381 33.65 -12.40 12.83
C PHE A 381 32.57 -13.48 12.90
N ARG A 382 31.48 -13.18 13.61
CA ARG A 382 30.22 -13.94 13.54
C ARG A 382 29.05 -12.96 13.58
N PHE A 383 27.91 -13.32 13.01
CA PHE A 383 26.67 -12.59 13.34
C PHE A 383 26.38 -12.75 14.83
N MET A 384 25.77 -11.73 15.45
CA MET A 384 25.21 -11.93 16.79
C MET A 384 24.23 -13.11 16.74
N PRO A 385 24.22 -13.99 17.76
CA PRO A 385 23.14 -14.96 17.89
C PRO A 385 21.83 -14.18 17.90
N GLN A 386 20.87 -14.59 17.07
CA GLN A 386 19.54 -13.99 17.10
C GLN A 386 18.92 -14.28 18.46
N GLU A 387 18.14 -13.34 18.98
CA GLU A 387 17.37 -13.58 20.20
C GLU A 387 16.48 -14.82 20.00
N GLU A 388 16.84 -15.88 20.75
CA GLU A 388 16.01 -17.07 20.92
C GLU A 388 14.91 -16.68 21.91
N HIS A 389 13.77 -16.25 21.39
CA HIS A 389 12.61 -15.99 22.23
C HIS A 389 12.14 -17.33 22.83
N PRO A 390 12.14 -17.50 24.16
CA PRO A 390 11.60 -18.71 24.77
C PRO A 390 10.13 -18.84 24.33
N HIS A 391 9.75 -20.04 23.91
CA HIS A 391 8.43 -20.39 23.36
C HIS A 391 8.12 -19.88 21.93
N GLU A 392 9.11 -19.54 21.10
CA GLU A 392 8.88 -19.37 19.66
C GLU A 392 8.66 -20.72 18.95
N GLU A 393 7.41 -21.03 18.59
CA GLU A 393 7.09 -22.14 17.70
C GLU A 393 7.41 -21.81 16.24
N TRP A 394 7.91 -22.80 15.48
CA TRP A 394 8.13 -22.72 14.04
C TRP A 394 7.28 -23.77 13.30
N ARG A 395 6.47 -23.32 12.34
CA ARG A 395 5.60 -24.20 11.53
C ARG A 395 5.91 -24.05 10.03
N PRO A 396 5.78 -25.11 9.22
CA PRO A 396 5.95 -25.01 7.77
C PRO A 396 4.92 -24.06 7.17
N VAL A 397 5.30 -23.34 6.12
CA VAL A 397 4.38 -22.43 5.42
C VAL A 397 3.29 -23.22 4.70
N VAL A 398 2.02 -22.91 5.01
CA VAL A 398 0.85 -23.48 4.34
C VAL A 398 0.38 -22.52 3.24
N LEU A 399 0.64 -22.88 1.98
CA LEU A 399 0.31 -22.03 0.81
C LEU A 399 -1.12 -22.23 0.30
N GLU A 400 -1.76 -23.36 0.59
CA GLU A 400 -3.10 -23.68 0.07
C GLU A 400 -4.16 -22.73 0.65
N GLY A 401 -4.80 -21.94 -0.22
CA GLY A 401 -5.74 -20.88 0.17
C GLY A 401 -5.08 -19.59 0.69
N ALA A 402 -3.75 -19.55 0.82
CA ALA A 402 -3.04 -18.29 1.04
C ALA A 402 -3.14 -17.45 -0.24
N ARG A 403 -3.84 -16.31 -0.19
CA ARG A 403 -3.99 -15.43 -1.36
C ARG A 403 -2.63 -14.84 -1.76
N VAL A 404 -2.15 -15.27 -2.91
CA VAL A 404 -1.05 -14.64 -3.66
C VAL A 404 -1.37 -13.18 -3.94
N ASP A 405 -0.44 -12.30 -3.63
CA ASP A 405 -0.55 -10.88 -3.98
C ASP A 405 -0.10 -10.67 -5.42
N ARG A 406 -1.07 -10.63 -6.34
CA ARG A 406 -0.82 -10.31 -7.76
C ARG A 406 -0.21 -8.89 -7.86
N ALA A 407 0.86 -8.78 -8.64
CA ALA A 407 1.65 -7.57 -8.82
C ALA A 407 0.93 -6.48 -9.64
#